data_AF-A0AAW6C5N1-F1
#
_entry.id   AF-A0AAW6C5N1-F1
#
_cell.length_a   1.000
_cell.length_b   1.000
_cell.length_c   1.000
_cell.angle_alpha   90.00
_cell.angle_beta   90.00
_cell.angle_gamma   90.00
#
_symmetry.space_group_name_H-M   'P 1'
#
loop_
_entity.id
_entity.type
_entity.pdbx_description
1 polymer ?
#
loop_
_entity_poly.entity_id
_entity_poly.type
_entity_poly.pdbx_seq_one_letter_code
_entity_poly.pdbx_strand_id
1 'polypeptide(L)'
;MTIYIAGRQTGKTVFLIQQSARTGAVIVAPTCQMVGYIDRMARDLGLQIPPPITVADWIRGLVGQREDRDKTYLVDELQIVLNQLNVETATLDENYKEMVRMFGVKETCCTKCSHRDVCQYKEEYLAAQAAVDEVSVNLPSRGDKSIKSIRLRDISWIEPVELKCRYFHQSTGTVR
;
A
#
# COMPACT_ATOMS: atom_id res chain seq x y z
N MET A 1 7.19 2.10 -11.25
CA MET A 1 7.48 1.72 -9.84
C MET A 1 6.38 2.28 -8.95
N THR A 2 6.25 1.92 -7.68
CA THR A 2 5.25 2.54 -6.78
C THR A 2 5.90 2.81 -5.44
N ILE A 3 5.74 4.01 -4.91
CA ILE A 3 6.23 4.42 -3.59
C ILE A 3 5.03 4.52 -2.65
N TYR A 4 5.12 3.87 -1.51
CA TYR A 4 4.10 3.89 -0.47
C TYR A 4 4.55 4.72 0.73
N ILE A 5 3.81 5.77 1.06
CA ILE A 5 4.11 6.68 2.19
C ILE A 5 3.13 6.41 3.33
N ALA A 6 3.62 6.04 4.51
CA ALA A 6 2.81 6.00 5.73
C ALA A 6 3.63 6.08 7.02
N GLY A 7 2.96 6.48 8.09
CA GLY A 7 3.50 6.54 9.45
C GLY A 7 3.95 5.19 10.01
N ARG A 8 4.56 5.21 11.20
CA ARG A 8 5.06 4.00 11.88
C ARG A 8 3.93 3.00 12.16
N GLN A 9 4.29 1.70 12.17
CA GLN A 9 3.41 0.60 12.56
C GLN A 9 2.08 0.49 11.77
N THR A 10 2.06 1.00 10.55
CA THR A 10 0.88 0.95 9.65
C THR A 10 0.76 -0.34 8.83
N GLY A 11 1.66 -1.31 9.03
CA GLY A 11 1.65 -2.59 8.30
C GLY A 11 2.38 -2.58 6.96
N LYS A 12 3.20 -1.56 6.66
CA LYS A 12 3.99 -1.48 5.41
C LYS A 12 4.81 -2.74 5.14
N THR A 13 5.57 -3.21 6.13
CA THR A 13 6.41 -4.41 6.02
C THR A 13 5.57 -5.67 5.78
N VAL A 14 4.42 -5.80 6.46
CA VAL A 14 3.48 -6.92 6.23
C VAL A 14 2.97 -6.91 4.79
N PHE A 15 2.65 -5.74 4.25
CA PHE A 15 2.25 -5.62 2.84
C PHE A 15 3.37 -6.02 1.89
N LEU A 16 4.62 -5.59 2.12
CA LEU A 16 5.74 -6.01 1.27
C LEU A 16 5.94 -7.53 1.31
N ILE A 17 5.78 -8.17 2.47
CA ILE A 17 5.82 -9.63 2.60
C ILE A 17 4.71 -10.28 1.78
N GLN A 18 3.48 -9.78 1.87
CA GLN A 18 2.36 -10.29 1.06
C GLN A 18 2.60 -10.10 -0.44
N GLN A 19 3.16 -8.97 -0.86
CA GLN A 19 3.49 -8.72 -2.26
C GLN A 19 4.62 -9.63 -2.75
N SER A 20 5.64 -9.83 -1.92
CA SER A 20 6.74 -10.76 -2.21
C SER A 20 6.23 -12.19 -2.37
N ALA A 21 5.34 -12.65 -1.49
CA ALA A 21 4.74 -13.98 -1.58
C ALA A 21 3.90 -14.18 -2.85
N ARG A 22 3.26 -13.12 -3.35
CA ARG A 22 2.44 -13.15 -4.57
C ARG A 22 3.25 -13.09 -5.85
N THR A 23 4.33 -12.32 -5.86
CA THR A 23 5.07 -11.97 -7.08
C THR A 23 6.41 -12.68 -7.21
N GLY A 24 6.94 -13.24 -6.11
CA GLY A 24 8.30 -13.75 -6.06
C GLY A 24 9.37 -12.64 -6.06
N ALA A 25 8.98 -11.38 -5.85
CA ALA A 25 9.94 -10.27 -5.76
C ALA A 25 10.76 -10.34 -4.46
N VAL A 26 12.04 -10.01 -4.54
CA VAL A 26 12.95 -10.04 -3.38
C VAL A 26 12.80 -8.75 -2.57
N ILE A 27 12.65 -8.88 -1.24
CA ILE A 27 12.61 -7.72 -0.35
C ILE A 27 14.04 -7.29 0.01
N VAL A 28 14.32 -6.00 -0.18
CA VAL A 28 15.57 -5.34 0.21
C VAL A 28 15.33 -4.54 1.48
N ALA A 29 16.15 -4.79 2.51
CA ALA A 29 16.07 -4.09 3.79
C ALA A 29 17.40 -3.41 4.15
N PRO A 30 17.37 -2.31 4.94
CA PRO A 30 18.58 -1.55 5.30
C PRO A 30 19.64 -2.34 6.09
N THR A 31 19.24 -3.29 6.94
CA THR A 31 20.17 -3.97 7.87
C THR A 31 19.91 -5.47 7.97
N CYS A 32 20.94 -6.24 8.36
CA CYS A 32 20.80 -7.68 8.62
C CYS A 32 19.77 -7.98 9.71
N GLN A 33 19.65 -7.10 10.71
CA GLN A 33 18.64 -7.24 11.77
C GLN A 33 17.21 -7.15 11.20
N MET A 34 17.00 -6.20 10.28
CA MET A 34 15.71 -6.05 9.60
C MET A 34 15.43 -7.21 8.65
N VAL A 35 16.43 -7.72 7.93
CA VAL A 35 16.30 -8.95 7.12
C VAL A 35 15.81 -10.11 8.00
N GLY A 36 16.46 -10.35 9.14
CA GLY A 36 16.04 -11.39 10.08
C GLY A 36 14.67 -11.14 10.73
N TYR A 37 14.24 -9.88 10.86
CA TYR A 37 12.89 -9.52 11.30
C TYR A 37 11.84 -9.86 10.23
N ILE A 38 12.08 -9.49 8.98
CA ILE A 38 11.18 -9.77 7.84
C ILE A 38 11.02 -11.28 7.63
N ASP A 39 12.13 -12.03 7.65
CA ASP A 39 12.13 -13.49 7.49
C ASP A 39 11.34 -14.20 8.60
N ARG A 40 11.50 -13.76 9.85
CA ARG A 40 10.66 -14.25 10.97
C ARG A 40 9.19 -13.89 10.78
N MET A 41 8.89 -12.65 10.44
CA MET A 41 7.51 -12.20 10.22
C MET A 41 6.83 -12.97 9.08
N ALA A 42 7.54 -13.26 7.99
CA ALA A 42 7.01 -14.06 6.89
C ALA A 42 6.65 -15.49 7.34
N ARG A 43 7.52 -16.12 8.14
CA ARG A 43 7.24 -17.43 8.76
C ARG A 43 6.03 -17.38 9.70
N ASP A 44 5.94 -16.38 10.56
CA ASP A 44 4.83 -16.20 11.49
C ASP A 44 3.49 -16.00 10.76
N LEU A 45 3.53 -15.36 9.59
CA LEU A 45 2.38 -15.20 8.70
C LEU A 45 2.08 -16.44 7.83
N GLY A 46 2.91 -17.48 7.89
CA GLY A 46 2.78 -18.69 7.07
C GLY A 46 3.00 -18.46 5.58
N LEU A 47 3.74 -17.41 5.19
CA LEU A 47 3.99 -17.04 3.81
C LEU A 47 5.38 -17.50 3.35
N GLN A 48 5.44 -18.11 2.17
CA GLN A 48 6.71 -18.40 1.50
C GLN A 48 7.11 -17.21 0.64
N ILE A 49 8.30 -16.67 0.90
CA ILE A 49 8.89 -15.57 0.14
C ILE A 49 10.34 -15.92 -0.24
N PRO A 50 10.88 -15.33 -1.32
CA PRO A 50 12.33 -15.34 -1.55
C PRO A 50 13.08 -14.77 -0.34
N PRO A 51 14.31 -15.26 -0.05
CA PRO A 51 15.10 -14.74 1.06
C PRO A 51 15.30 -13.22 0.95
N PRO A 52 14.93 -12.43 1.97
CA PRO A 52 15.21 -10.99 1.97
C PRO A 52 16.72 -10.74 2.00
N ILE A 53 17.15 -9.64 1.40
CA ILE A 53 18.57 -9.25 1.30
C ILE A 53 18.82 -7.87 1.88
N THR A 54 20.08 -7.57 2.21
CA THR A 54 20.46 -6.22 2.64
C THR A 54 20.70 -5.30 1.45
N VAL A 55 20.68 -3.98 1.70
CA VAL A 55 21.11 -2.97 0.70
C VAL A 55 22.53 -3.25 0.20
N ALA A 56 23.44 -3.66 1.08
CA ALA A 56 24.82 -3.97 0.71
C ALA A 56 24.91 -5.19 -0.23
N ASP A 57 24.14 -6.24 0.04
CA ASP A 57 24.07 -7.43 -0.82
C ASP A 57 23.45 -7.09 -2.17
N TRP A 58 22.41 -6.25 -2.17
CA TRP A 58 21.76 -5.79 -3.39
C TRP A 58 22.74 -5.04 -4.30
N ILE A 59 23.49 -4.08 -3.75
CA ILE A 59 24.50 -3.30 -4.51
C ILE A 59 25.62 -4.21 -5.01
N ARG A 60 26.11 -5.13 -4.17
CA ARG A 60 27.15 -6.09 -4.58
C ARG A 60 26.66 -6.97 -5.73
N GLY A 61 25.39 -7.40 -5.71
CA GLY A 61 24.76 -8.15 -6.78
C GLY A 61 24.69 -7.37 -8.10
N LEU A 62 24.38 -6.07 -8.04
CA LEU A 62 24.33 -5.20 -9.21
C LEU A 62 25.70 -4.99 -9.88
N VAL A 63 26.77 -4.95 -9.09
CA VAL A 63 28.15 -4.75 -9.60
C VAL A 63 28.76 -6.05 -10.13
N GLY A 64 28.40 -7.20 -9.52
CA GLY A 64 29.02 -8.49 -9.78
C GLY A 64 28.35 -9.34 -10.88
N GLN A 65 27.12 -9.04 -11.27
CA GLN A 65 26.38 -9.88 -12.23
C GLN A 65 25.96 -9.14 -13.51
N ARG A 66 26.06 -9.86 -14.62
CA ARG A 66 25.38 -9.55 -15.89
C ARG A 66 23.92 -10.07 -15.90
N GLU A 67 23.35 -10.46 -14.75
CA GLU A 67 22.15 -11.31 -14.70
C GLU A 67 20.84 -10.54 -14.53
N ASP A 68 19.91 -10.98 -15.38
CA ASP A 68 18.47 -11.04 -15.20
C ASP A 68 17.76 -9.69 -14.99
N ARG A 69 17.54 -8.99 -16.12
CA ARG A 69 16.72 -7.76 -16.17
C ARG A 69 15.28 -7.97 -15.67
N ASP A 70 14.86 -9.21 -15.45
CA ASP A 70 13.51 -9.56 -15.03
C ASP A 70 13.37 -9.65 -13.50
N LYS A 71 14.46 -9.55 -12.72
CA LYS A 71 14.38 -9.55 -11.25
C LYS A 71 13.73 -8.27 -10.73
N THR A 72 12.62 -8.46 -10.00
CA THR A 72 11.88 -7.38 -9.35
C THR A 72 12.21 -7.32 -7.87
N TYR A 73 12.39 -6.10 -7.35
CA TYR A 73 12.75 -5.84 -5.95
C TYR A 73 11.68 -5.02 -5.25
N LEU A 74 11.49 -5.27 -3.96
CA LEU A 74 10.65 -4.50 -3.05
C LEU A 74 11.53 -3.87 -1.98
N VAL A 75 11.52 -2.54 -1.83
CA VAL A 75 12.41 -1.86 -0.89
C VAL A 75 11.66 -1.49 0.38
N ASP A 76 12.11 -1.99 1.54
CA ASP A 76 11.60 -1.61 2.85
C ASP A 76 12.42 -0.44 3.45
N GLU A 77 11.75 0.44 4.21
CA GLU A 77 12.33 1.65 4.82
C GLU A 77 13.22 2.47 3.84
N LEU A 78 12.66 2.84 2.68
CA LEU A 78 13.36 3.55 1.60
C LEU A 78 14.17 4.76 2.08
N GLN A 79 13.65 5.52 3.06
CA GLN A 79 14.36 6.67 3.61
C GLN A 79 15.66 6.29 4.33
N ILE A 80 15.71 5.13 4.99
CA ILE A 80 16.93 4.61 5.62
C ILE A 80 17.89 4.12 4.54
N VAL A 81 17.38 3.46 3.50
CA VAL A 81 18.18 3.04 2.35
C VAL A 81 18.87 4.23 1.69
N LEU A 82 18.13 5.28 1.34
CA LEU A 82 18.70 6.49 0.72
C LEU A 82 19.74 7.15 1.63
N ASN A 83 19.49 7.20 2.94
CA ASN A 83 20.45 7.73 3.91
C ASN A 83 21.75 6.90 3.98
N GLN A 84 21.67 5.56 3.89
CA GLN A 84 22.86 4.68 3.83
C GLN A 84 23.69 4.89 2.56
N LEU A 85 23.05 5.34 1.48
CA LEU A 85 23.72 5.68 0.22
C LEU A 85 24.24 7.12 0.18
N ASN A 86 24.17 7.84 1.30
CA ASN A 86 24.57 9.24 1.41
C ASN A 86 23.83 10.14 0.40
N VAL A 87 22.56 9.82 0.11
CA VAL A 87 21.67 10.63 -0.73
C VAL A 87 20.94 11.62 0.14
N GLU A 88 21.27 12.91 -0.03
CA GLU A 88 20.65 14.00 0.71
C GLU A 88 19.29 14.43 0.14
N THR A 89 19.17 14.43 -1.20
CA THR A 89 17.96 14.87 -1.89
C THR A 89 17.70 13.98 -3.11
N ALA A 90 16.43 13.62 -3.32
CA ALA A 90 15.95 12.87 -4.48
C ALA A 90 14.71 13.55 -5.05
N THR A 91 14.58 13.55 -6.37
CA THR A 91 13.44 14.14 -7.08
C THR A 91 12.62 13.06 -7.78
N LEU A 92 11.33 13.33 -8.00
CA LEU A 92 10.43 12.52 -8.79
C LEU A 92 9.75 13.44 -9.81
N ASP A 93 9.62 12.95 -11.04
CA ASP A 93 8.94 13.68 -12.11
C ASP A 93 7.41 13.70 -11.89
N GLU A 94 6.73 14.77 -12.32
CA GLU A 94 5.28 14.95 -12.09
C GLU A 94 4.43 13.83 -12.70
N ASN A 95 4.87 13.22 -13.80
CA ASN A 95 4.18 12.09 -14.44
C ASN A 95 4.14 10.84 -13.53
N TYR A 96 4.97 10.80 -12.49
CA TYR A 96 5.05 9.71 -11.51
C TYR A 96 4.33 10.03 -10.21
N LYS A 97 3.60 11.15 -10.13
CA LYS A 97 2.84 11.54 -8.94
C LYS A 97 1.83 10.48 -8.51
N GLU A 98 1.16 9.83 -9.46
CA GLU A 98 0.18 8.75 -9.19
C GLU A 98 0.83 7.43 -8.72
N MET A 99 2.16 7.32 -8.89
CA MET A 99 2.95 6.21 -8.37
C MET A 99 3.35 6.43 -6.91
N VAL A 100 3.20 7.63 -6.36
CA VAL A 100 3.37 7.91 -4.94
C VAL A 100 2.01 7.82 -4.25
N ARG A 101 1.82 6.79 -3.44
CA ARG A 101 0.53 6.46 -2.80
C ARG A 101 0.65 6.54 -1.29
N MET A 102 -0.36 7.12 -0.64
CA MET A 102 -0.48 7.03 0.82
C MET A 102 -0.89 5.60 1.20
N PHE A 103 -0.12 4.96 2.07
CA PHE A 103 -0.34 3.58 2.48
C PHE A 103 -1.34 3.50 3.64
N GLY A 104 -2.37 2.65 3.51
CA GLY A 104 -3.43 2.51 4.51
C GLY A 104 -4.43 3.68 4.57
N VAL A 105 -4.24 4.73 3.78
CA VAL A 105 -5.21 5.81 3.60
C VAL A 105 -6.01 5.48 2.34
N LYS A 106 -7.31 5.20 2.47
CA LYS A 106 -8.20 5.17 1.30
C LYS A 106 -8.12 6.54 0.64
N GLU A 107 -7.66 6.61 -0.61
CA GLU A 107 -7.86 7.81 -1.43
C GLU A 107 -9.36 8.04 -1.53
N THR A 108 -9.87 9.00 -0.77
CA THR A 108 -11.25 9.45 -0.90
C THR A 108 -11.29 10.70 -1.77
N CYS A 109 -12.43 11.03 -2.38
CA CYS A 109 -12.54 12.21 -3.24
C CYS A 109 -12.09 13.51 -2.55
N CYS A 110 -12.17 13.59 -1.21
CA CYS A 110 -11.68 14.71 -0.43
C CYS A 110 -10.14 14.81 -0.32
N THR A 111 -9.39 13.77 -0.67
CA THR A 111 -7.92 13.84 -0.80
C THR A 111 -7.47 14.47 -2.13
N LYS A 112 -8.36 14.56 -3.12
CA LYS A 112 -8.13 15.16 -4.45
C LYS A 112 -8.96 16.42 -4.72
N CYS A 113 -9.77 16.90 -3.78
CA CYS A 113 -10.55 18.11 -3.97
C CYS A 113 -9.69 19.37 -3.87
N SER A 114 -10.10 20.45 -4.54
CA SER A 114 -9.45 21.77 -4.46
C SER A 114 -9.42 22.36 -3.05
N HIS A 115 -10.22 21.82 -2.12
CA HIS A 115 -10.37 22.29 -0.76
C HIS A 115 -9.70 21.35 0.27
N ARG A 116 -8.72 20.53 -0.14
CA ARG A 116 -8.06 19.47 0.66
C ARG A 116 -7.81 19.80 2.14
N ASP A 117 -7.38 21.01 2.46
CA ASP A 117 -7.03 21.46 3.82
C ASP A 117 -8.03 22.47 4.43
N VAL A 118 -8.96 22.99 3.62
CA VAL A 118 -9.98 23.99 4.03
C VAL A 118 -11.40 23.43 4.01
N CYS A 119 -11.56 22.15 3.67
CA CYS A 119 -12.86 21.50 3.63
C CYS A 119 -13.38 21.36 5.06
N GLN A 120 -14.29 22.25 5.42
CA GLN A 120 -14.95 22.30 6.73
C GLN A 120 -15.64 20.99 7.15
N TYR A 121 -15.91 20.09 6.20
CA TYR A 121 -16.60 18.81 6.44
C TYR A 121 -15.71 17.58 6.19
N LYS A 122 -14.39 17.75 6.19
CA LYS A 122 -13.44 16.67 5.86
C LYS A 122 -13.52 15.53 6.85
N GLU A 123 -13.62 15.84 8.14
CA GLU A 123 -13.70 14.83 9.21
C GLU A 123 -15.01 14.05 9.13
N GLU A 124 -16.12 14.75 8.93
CA GLU A 124 -17.46 14.18 8.78
C GLU A 124 -17.58 13.32 7.53
N TYR A 125 -16.96 13.74 6.42
CA TYR A 125 -16.91 12.94 5.21
C TYR A 125 -16.08 11.66 5.37
N LEU A 126 -14.93 11.74 6.06
CA LEU A 126 -14.12 10.55 6.37
C LEU A 126 -14.87 9.62 7.34
N ALA A 127 -15.56 10.18 8.33
CA ALA A 127 -16.41 9.42 9.25
C ALA A 127 -17.59 8.75 8.53
N ALA A 128 -18.24 9.45 7.60
CA ALA A 128 -19.32 8.88 6.78
C ALA A 128 -18.82 7.76 5.87
N GLN A 129 -17.65 7.92 5.25
CA GLN A 129 -17.05 6.87 4.43
C GLN A 129 -16.67 5.66 5.29
N ALA A 130 -16.09 5.87 6.47
CA ALA A 130 -15.79 4.80 7.41
C ALA A 130 -17.07 4.05 7.85
N ALA A 131 -18.15 4.78 8.17
CA ALA A 131 -19.43 4.19 8.53
C ALA A 131 -20.00 3.32 7.40
N VAL A 132 -19.95 3.78 6.14
CA VAL A 132 -20.37 3.00 4.97
C VAL A 132 -19.51 1.73 4.80
N ASP A 133 -18.21 1.84 5.07
CA ASP A 133 -17.26 0.74 4.91
C ASP A 133 -17.41 -0.35 5.96
N GLU A 134 -17.90 0.01 7.14
CA GLU A 134 -18.16 -0.90 8.26
C GLU A 134 -19.55 -1.54 8.21
N VAL A 135 -20.43 -1.11 7.30
CA VAL A 135 -21.76 -1.72 7.16
C VAL A 135 -21.62 -3.20 6.82
N SER A 136 -22.22 -4.03 7.67
CA SER A 136 -22.34 -5.46 7.47
C SER A 136 -23.80 -5.87 7.31
N VAL A 137 -24.03 -6.84 6.42
CA VAL A 137 -25.34 -7.44 6.19
C VAL A 137 -25.31 -8.89 6.62
N ASN A 138 -26.44 -9.36 7.15
CA ASN A 138 -26.60 -10.75 7.56
C ASN A 138 -26.95 -11.58 6.33
N LEU A 139 -26.15 -12.60 6.03
CA LEU A 139 -26.47 -13.58 5.01
C LEU A 139 -27.54 -14.55 5.55
N PRO A 140 -28.60 -14.83 4.79
CA PRO A 140 -29.57 -15.85 5.17
C PRO A 140 -28.91 -17.23 5.15
N SER A 141 -28.75 -17.84 6.32
CA SER A 141 -28.24 -19.22 6.44
C SER A 141 -29.38 -20.20 6.15
N ARG A 142 -29.26 -20.98 5.06
CA ARG A 142 -30.05 -22.21 4.89
C ARG A 142 -29.44 -23.29 5.79
N GLY A 143 -29.87 -23.34 7.04
CA GLY A 143 -29.45 -24.36 8.01
C GLY A 143 -28.81 -23.74 9.24
N ASP A 144 -29.09 -24.39 10.36
CA ASP A 144 -29.00 -23.92 11.74
C ASP A 144 -27.64 -23.34 12.17
N LYS A 145 -27.72 -22.27 12.98
CA LYS A 145 -26.74 -21.80 14.00
C LYS A 145 -25.47 -21.00 13.62
N SER A 146 -25.43 -20.23 12.54
CA SER A 146 -24.57 -19.02 12.55
C SER A 146 -25.12 -17.90 11.66
N ILE A 147 -25.40 -16.75 12.27
CA ILE A 147 -25.61 -15.51 11.52
C ILE A 147 -24.24 -15.14 10.94
N LYS A 148 -24.03 -15.41 9.65
CA LYS A 148 -22.83 -14.96 8.93
C LYS A 148 -23.05 -13.51 8.53
N SER A 149 -22.39 -12.58 9.20
CA SER A 149 -22.30 -11.20 8.73
C SER A 149 -21.21 -11.10 7.67
N ILE A 150 -21.50 -10.38 6.59
CA ILE A 150 -20.53 -10.02 5.54
C ILE A 150 -20.54 -8.50 5.40
N ARG A 151 -19.36 -7.88 5.32
CA ARG A 151 -19.28 -6.43 5.06
C ARG A 151 -19.71 -6.16 3.62
N LEU A 152 -20.38 -5.05 3.38
CA LEU A 152 -20.84 -4.68 2.03
C LEU A 152 -19.71 -4.71 1.00
N ARG A 153 -18.48 -4.33 1.39
CA ARG A 153 -17.28 -4.35 0.53
C ARG A 153 -16.73 -5.73 0.21
N ASP A 154 -17.01 -6.72 1.05
CA ASP A 154 -16.55 -8.09 0.86
C ASP A 154 -17.56 -8.89 0.00
N ILE A 155 -18.68 -8.27 -0.39
CA ILE A 155 -19.67 -8.87 -1.28
C ILE A 155 -19.22 -8.69 -2.73
N SER A 156 -18.85 -9.80 -3.37
CA SER A 156 -18.25 -9.82 -4.71
C SER A 156 -19.13 -9.27 -5.84
N TRP A 157 -20.45 -9.17 -5.64
CA TRP A 157 -21.41 -8.66 -6.64
C TRP A 157 -21.91 -7.24 -6.35
N ILE A 158 -21.45 -6.62 -5.26
CA ILE A 158 -21.76 -5.21 -4.95
C ILE A 158 -20.56 -4.36 -5.35
N GLU A 159 -20.79 -3.39 -6.24
CA GLU A 159 -19.80 -2.37 -6.50
C GLU A 159 -19.52 -1.56 -5.21
N PRO A 160 -18.24 -1.28 -4.87
CA PRO A 160 -17.90 -0.52 -3.68
C PRO A 160 -18.64 0.82 -3.64
N VAL A 161 -19.34 1.09 -2.54
CA VAL A 161 -20.04 2.37 -2.35
C VAL A 161 -19.02 3.46 -2.08
N GLU A 162 -18.84 4.35 -3.06
CA GLU A 162 -18.00 5.54 -2.96
C GLU A 162 -18.85 6.78 -2.69
N LEU A 163 -18.60 7.46 -1.57
CA LEU A 163 -19.20 8.75 -1.30
C LEU A 163 -18.50 9.82 -2.15
N LYS A 164 -19.26 10.49 -3.01
CA LYS A 164 -18.73 11.60 -3.82
C LYS A 164 -18.87 12.92 -3.05
N CYS A 165 -17.80 13.70 -2.99
CA CYS A 165 -17.89 15.07 -2.50
C CYS A 165 -18.54 15.95 -3.58
N ARG A 166 -19.61 16.67 -3.24
CA ARG A 166 -20.32 17.54 -4.20
C ARG A 166 -19.43 18.66 -4.76
N TYR A 167 -18.42 19.08 -4.01
CA TYR A 167 -17.46 20.11 -4.40
C TYR A 167 -16.21 19.54 -5.07
N PHE A 168 -16.18 18.22 -5.32
CA PHE A 168 -15.13 17.60 -6.11
C PHE A 168 -15.35 17.96 -7.58
N HIS A 169 -14.59 18.94 -8.07
CA HIS A 169 -14.42 19.13 -9.49
C HIS A 169 -13.55 17.98 -10.02
N GLN A 170 -14.17 16.99 -10.66
CA GLN A 170 -13.43 16.21 -11.64
C GLN A 170 -12.97 17.19 -12.70
N SER A 171 -11.66 17.38 -12.83
CA SER A 171 -11.08 17.86 -14.07
C SER A 171 -11.39 16.80 -15.12
N THR A 172 -12.63 16.78 -15.63
CA THR A 172 -12.94 16.11 -16.88
C THR A 172 -12.13 16.84 -17.92
N GLY A 173 -10.97 16.29 -18.27
CA GLY A 173 -10.25 16.63 -19.47
C GLY A 173 -11.12 16.29 -20.67
N THR A 174 -12.14 17.09 -20.94
CA THR A 174 -12.65 17.23 -22.30
C THR A 174 -11.63 18.06 -23.04
N VAL A 175 -10.70 17.33 -23.67
CA VAL A 175 -9.94 17.86 -24.82
C VAL A 175 -10.98 18.31 -25.84
N ARG A 176 -11.00 19.61 -26.11
CA ARG A 176 -11.46 20.18 -27.37
C ARG A 176 -10.27 20.88 -28.00
#